data_AF-K0YZ20-F1
#
_entry.id   AF-K0YZ20-F1
#
_cell.length_a   1.000
_cell.length_b   1.000
_cell.length_c   1.000
_cell.angle_alpha   90.00
_cell.angle_beta   90.00
_cell.angle_gamma   90.00
#
_symmetry.space_group_name_H-M   'P 1'
#
loop_
_entity.id
_entity.type
_entity.pdbx_description
1 polymer ?
#
loop_
_entity_poly.entity_id
_entity_poly.type
_entity_poly.pdbx_seq_one_letter_code
_entity_poly.pdbx_strand_id
1 'polypeptide(L)'
;MGSPSSASIINATRDQDLLDRAKALGATLGMTTGEVEASWDQLVTKPVDDTGENTIASVFEYAQSKYAEALAALPPKPGVNPAHVTDAHILHALTFKTAK
;
A
#
# COMPACT_ATOMS: atom_id res chain seq x y z
N MET A 1 0.39 -13.34 -13.34
CA MET A 1 -0.18 -12.01 -12.93
C MET A 1 0.18 -10.97 -13.99
N GLY A 2 -0.53 -9.83 -14.06
CA GLY A 2 -0.29 -8.78 -15.08
C GLY A 2 0.83 -7.81 -14.70
N SER A 3 1.31 -7.02 -15.66
CA SER A 3 2.34 -5.99 -15.44
C SER A 3 1.97 -5.05 -14.28
N PRO A 4 2.91 -4.73 -13.36
CA PRO A 4 2.64 -3.87 -12.21
C PRO A 4 2.24 -2.45 -12.65
N SER A 5 1.31 -1.82 -11.90
CA SER A 5 0.95 -0.43 -12.15
C SER A 5 2.08 0.55 -11.83
N SER A 6 2.05 1.74 -12.44
CA SER A 6 3.05 2.78 -12.14
C SER A 6 3.01 3.22 -10.66
N ALA A 7 1.82 3.21 -10.04
CA ALA A 7 1.66 3.50 -8.63
C ALA A 7 2.31 2.41 -7.74
N SER A 8 2.19 1.13 -8.10
CA SER A 8 2.81 0.07 -7.33
C SER A 8 4.33 0.06 -7.44
N ILE A 9 4.88 0.37 -8.61
CA ILE A 9 6.33 0.58 -8.77
C ILE A 9 6.81 1.73 -7.87
N ILE A 10 6.15 2.90 -7.92
CA ILE A 10 6.54 4.06 -7.10
C ILE A 10 6.45 3.73 -5.60
N ASN A 11 5.38 3.07 -5.16
CA ASN A 11 5.19 2.75 -3.75
C ASN A 11 6.21 1.69 -3.28
N ALA A 12 6.47 0.66 -4.07
CA ALA A 12 7.47 -0.37 -3.73
C ALA A 12 8.89 0.20 -3.71
N THR A 13 9.24 1.08 -4.66
CA THR A 13 10.53 1.77 -4.66
C THR A 13 10.73 2.64 -3.42
N ARG A 14 9.67 3.31 -2.94
CA ARG A 14 9.72 4.23 -1.80
C ARG A 14 9.58 3.55 -0.44
N ASP A 15 9.24 2.26 -0.42
CA ASP A 15 9.09 1.50 0.80
C ASP A 15 10.47 1.21 1.43
N GLN A 16 10.74 1.87 2.56
CA GLN A 16 12.03 1.79 3.24
C GLN A 16 12.26 0.43 3.90
N ASP A 17 11.22 -0.24 4.39
CA ASP A 17 11.36 -1.58 4.98
C ASP A 17 11.79 -2.59 3.90
N LEU A 18 11.18 -2.50 2.72
CA LEU A 18 11.54 -3.29 1.55
C LEU A 18 13.00 -3.05 1.12
N LEU A 19 13.43 -1.80 1.04
CA LEU A 19 14.80 -1.46 0.68
C LEU A 19 15.81 -1.95 1.74
N ASP A 20 15.52 -1.76 3.03
CA ASP A 20 16.39 -2.21 4.12
C ASP A 20 16.54 -3.73 4.15
N ARG A 21 15.46 -4.46 3.88
CA ARG A 21 15.50 -5.92 3.73
C ARG A 21 16.28 -6.34 2.50
N ALA A 22 16.14 -5.63 1.38
CA ALA A 22 16.92 -5.88 0.17
C ALA A 22 18.42 -5.68 0.41
N LYS A 23 18.81 -4.62 1.14
CA LYS A 23 20.20 -4.37 1.54
C LYS A 23 20.75 -5.47 2.42
N ALA A 24 19.99 -5.89 3.44
CA ALA A 24 20.38 -6.97 4.34
C ALA A 24 20.60 -8.30 3.60
N LEU A 25 19.72 -8.63 2.64
CA LEU A 25 19.87 -9.83 1.81
C LEU A 25 21.00 -9.69 0.77
N GLY A 26 21.15 -8.53 0.14
CA GLY A 26 22.25 -8.25 -0.78
C GLY A 26 23.62 -8.43 -0.13
N ALA A 27 23.75 -8.06 1.15
CA ALA A 27 24.98 -8.31 1.92
C ALA A 27 25.33 -9.81 2.04
N THR A 28 24.32 -10.70 2.08
CA THR A 28 24.57 -12.16 2.08
C THR A 28 25.10 -12.69 0.75
N LEU A 29 24.93 -11.90 -0.32
CA LEU A 29 25.42 -12.17 -1.68
C LEU A 29 26.69 -11.38 -2.01
N GLY A 30 27.26 -10.67 -1.03
CA GLY A 30 28.48 -9.86 -1.20
C GLY A 30 28.26 -8.49 -1.84
N MET A 31 27.00 -8.05 -2.01
CA MET A 31 26.70 -6.68 -2.47
C MET A 31 26.82 -5.68 -1.33
N THR A 32 27.32 -4.49 -1.64
CA THR A 32 27.30 -3.34 -0.75
C THR A 32 25.92 -2.67 -0.74
N THR A 33 25.64 -1.91 0.31
CA THR A 33 24.42 -1.10 0.41
C THR A 33 24.23 -0.18 -0.80
N GLY A 34 25.31 0.48 -1.25
CA GLY A 34 25.25 1.40 -2.39
C GLY A 34 24.93 0.70 -3.72
N GLU A 35 25.40 -0.53 -3.92
CA GLU A 35 25.08 -1.32 -5.12
C GLU A 35 23.61 -1.74 -5.16
N VAL A 36 23.04 -2.09 -4.01
CA VAL A 36 21.61 -2.41 -3.89
C VAL A 36 20.77 -1.16 -4.15
N GLU A 37 21.12 -0.02 -3.54
CA GLU A 37 20.41 1.25 -3.74
C GLU A 37 20.47 1.72 -5.19
N ALA A 38 21.65 1.68 -5.81
CA ALA A 38 21.83 2.10 -7.20
C ALA A 38 21.04 1.23 -8.20
N SER A 39 20.78 -0.03 -7.85
CA SER A 39 20.05 -0.98 -8.68
C SER A 39 18.57 -1.10 -8.31
N TRP A 40 18.12 -0.44 -7.24
CA TRP A 40 16.85 -0.71 -6.61
C TRP A 40 15.66 -0.51 -7.54
N ASP A 41 15.63 0.60 -8.27
CA ASP A 41 14.57 0.90 -9.25
C ASP A 41 14.41 -0.20 -10.31
N GLN A 42 15.52 -0.84 -10.70
CA GLN A 42 15.48 -1.95 -11.64
C GLN A 42 15.03 -3.24 -10.94
N LEU A 43 15.57 -3.54 -9.76
CA LEU A 43 15.25 -4.75 -8.98
C LEU A 43 13.75 -4.85 -8.66
N VAL A 44 13.09 -3.73 -8.38
CA VAL A 44 11.65 -3.68 -8.08
C VAL A 44 10.77 -4.23 -9.22
N THR A 45 11.28 -4.16 -10.46
CA THR A 45 10.59 -4.62 -11.68
C THR A 45 11.11 -5.96 -12.20
N LYS A 46 12.10 -6.57 -11.55
CA LYS A 46 12.64 -7.87 -11.96
C LYS A 46 11.74 -9.01 -11.50
N PRO A 47 11.71 -10.13 -12.26
CA PRO A 47 11.04 -11.33 -11.82
C PRO A 47 11.53 -11.82 -10.45
N VAL A 48 10.60 -12.25 -9.60
CA VAL A 48 10.91 -12.78 -8.25
C VAL A 48 10.70 -14.29 -8.14
N ASP A 49 10.25 -14.93 -9.21
CA ASP A 49 10.05 -16.37 -9.29
C ASP A 49 10.45 -16.91 -10.67
N ASP A 50 10.55 -18.24 -10.75
CA ASP A 50 10.94 -18.97 -11.95
C ASP A 50 9.90 -18.90 -13.08
N THR A 51 8.67 -18.47 -12.77
CA THR A 51 7.61 -18.31 -13.76
C THR A 51 7.76 -17.03 -14.57
N GLY A 52 8.52 -16.05 -14.04
CA GLY A 52 8.69 -14.76 -14.69
C GLY A 52 7.46 -13.84 -14.57
N GLU A 53 6.37 -14.31 -13.95
CA GLU A 53 5.09 -13.62 -13.96
C GLU A 53 4.92 -12.59 -12.83
N ASN A 54 5.77 -12.66 -11.79
CA ASN A 54 5.68 -11.78 -10.64
C ASN A 54 6.96 -10.96 -10.46
N THR A 55 6.80 -9.73 -10.02
CA THR A 55 7.86 -8.78 -9.66
C THR A 55 7.66 -8.33 -8.21
N ILE A 56 8.66 -7.68 -7.61
CA ILE A 56 8.51 -7.09 -6.28
C ILE A 56 7.33 -6.11 -6.27
N ALA A 57 7.20 -5.27 -7.31
CA ALA A 57 6.08 -4.34 -7.45
C ALA A 57 4.71 -5.02 -7.54
N SER A 58 4.58 -6.10 -8.33
CA SER A 58 3.28 -6.79 -8.49
C SER A 58 2.88 -7.56 -7.24
N VAL A 59 3.85 -8.14 -6.51
CA VAL A 59 3.61 -8.77 -5.20
C VAL A 59 3.21 -7.74 -4.16
N PHE A 60 3.87 -6.58 -4.16
CA PHE A 60 3.53 -5.47 -3.27
C PHE A 60 2.13 -4.90 -3.55
N GLU A 61 1.76 -4.78 -4.82
CA GLU A 61 0.41 -4.39 -5.25
C GLU A 61 -0.66 -5.38 -4.78
N TYR A 62 -0.39 -6.67 -4.94
CA TYR A 62 -1.27 -7.72 -4.45
C TYR A 62 -1.43 -7.65 -2.92
N ALA A 63 -0.33 -7.47 -2.18
CA ALA A 63 -0.35 -7.34 -0.72
C ALA A 63 -1.15 -6.11 -0.26
N GLN A 64 -0.97 -4.95 -0.90
CA GLN A 64 -1.78 -3.75 -0.63
C GLN A 64 -3.26 -3.98 -0.89
N SER A 65 -3.60 -4.62 -2.01
CA SER A 65 -4.98 -4.96 -2.35
C SER A 65 -5.61 -5.86 -1.29
N LYS A 66 -4.90 -6.91 -0.85
CA LYS A 66 -5.37 -7.80 0.22
C LYS A 66 -5.51 -7.12 1.56
N TYR A 67 -4.62 -6.19 1.89
CA TYR A 67 -4.76 -5.37 3.09
C TYR A 67 -6.00 -4.46 3.02
N ALA A 68 -6.25 -3.82 1.87
CA ALA A 68 -7.44 -3.00 1.66
C ALA A 68 -8.74 -3.81 1.73
N GLU A 69 -8.78 -5.00 1.11
CA GLU A 69 -9.90 -5.95 1.22
C GLU A 69 -10.14 -6.35 2.68
N ALA A 70 -9.07 -6.68 3.42
CA ALA A 70 -9.17 -7.06 4.83
C ALA A 70 -9.67 -5.90 5.70
N LEU A 71 -9.20 -4.67 5.47
CA LEU A 71 -9.70 -3.47 6.15
C LEU A 71 -11.18 -3.21 5.88
N ALA A 72 -11.64 -3.39 4.64
CA ALA A 72 -13.04 -3.25 4.28
C ALA A 72 -13.93 -4.34 4.90
N ALA A 73 -13.37 -5.53 5.14
CA ALA A 73 -14.07 -6.64 5.79
C ALA A 73 -14.09 -6.53 7.33
N LEU A 74 -13.27 -5.67 7.94
CA LEU A 74 -13.30 -5.46 9.38
C LEU A 74 -14.57 -4.69 9.78
N PRO A 75 -15.29 -5.13 10.83
CA PRO A 75 -16.34 -4.30 11.40
C PRO A 75 -15.73 -2.95 11.85
N PRO A 76 -16.50 -1.85 11.77
CA PRO A 76 -16.01 -0.54 12.16
C PRO A 76 -15.40 -0.59 13.56
N LYS A 77 -14.25 0.09 13.72
CA LYS A 77 -13.43 0.05 14.93
C LYS A 77 -14.31 0.23 16.18
N PRO A 78 -14.20 -0.63 17.21
CA PRO A 78 -14.97 -0.47 18.44
C PRO A 78 -14.81 0.95 18.99
N GLY A 79 -15.93 1.68 19.12
CA GLY A 79 -15.97 3.11 19.48
C GLY A 79 -16.38 4.05 18.34
N VAL A 80 -16.40 3.60 17.09
CA VAL A 80 -17.07 4.32 16.00
C VAL A 80 -18.57 4.09 16.15
N ASN A 81 -19.30 5.07 16.68
CA ASN A 81 -20.75 4.97 16.85
C ASN A 81 -21.41 4.95 15.45
N PRO A 82 -22.03 3.83 15.03
CA PRO A 82 -22.67 3.72 13.71
C PRO A 82 -23.95 4.56 13.59
N ALA A 83 -24.44 5.12 14.69
CA ALA A 83 -25.55 6.08 14.74
C ALA A 83 -25.05 7.55 14.78
N HIS A 84 -23.84 7.83 14.28
CA HIS A 84 -23.33 9.19 14.23
C HIS A 84 -24.28 10.12 13.46
N VAL A 85 -24.37 11.36 13.93
CA VAL A 85 -25.10 12.43 13.25
C VAL A 85 -24.52 12.55 11.83
N THR A 86 -25.37 12.31 10.83
CA THR A 86 -25.00 12.40 9.42
C THR A 86 -25.13 13.85 8.95
N ASP A 87 -24.52 14.18 7.81
CA ASP A 87 -24.66 15.51 7.20
C ASP A 87 -26.13 15.89 6.95
N ALA A 88 -27.00 14.92 6.72
CA ALA A 88 -28.45 15.14 6.60
C ALA A 88 -29.10 15.58 7.93
N HIS A 89 -28.69 15.00 9.06
CA HIS A 89 -29.14 15.44 10.38
C HIS A 89 -28.62 16.86 10.71
N ILE A 90 -27.38 17.17 10.32
CA ILE A 90 -26.78 18.51 10.50
C ILE A 90 -27.53 19.53 9.64
N LEU A 91 -27.79 19.21 8.38
CA LEU A 91 -28.52 20.08 7.45
C LEU A 91 -29.94 20.36 7.97
N HIS A 92 -30.64 19.34 8.46
CA HIS A 92 -31.96 19.49 9.05
C HIS A 92 -31.95 20.45 10.26
N ALA A 93 -30.99 20.29 11.18
CA ALA A 93 -30.84 21.18 12.32
C ALA A 93 -30.52 22.63 11.92
N LEU A 94 -29.70 22.82 10.88
CA LEU A 94 -29.35 24.14 10.37
C LEU A 94 -30.53 24.84 9.68
N THR A 95 -31.36 24.10 8.94
CA THR A 95 -32.59 24.67 8.33
C THR A 95 -33.60 25.18 9.36
N PHE A 96 -33.65 24.54 10.55
CA PHE A 96 -34.45 25.02 11.67
C PHE A 96 -33.95 26.38 12.24
N LYS A 97 -32.66 26.68 12.10
CA LYS A 97 -32.05 27.93 12.57
C LYS A 97 -32.22 29.08 11.57
N THR A 98 -32.33 28.78 10.27
CA THR A 98 -32.56 29.77 9.20
C THR A 98 -34.03 30.10 8.97
N ALA A 99 -34.96 29.33 9.56
CA ALA A 99 -36.40 29.58 9.47
C ALA A 99 -36.93 30.50 10.58
N LYS A 100 -36.08 31.33 11.18
CA LYS A 100 -36.44 32.33 12.20
C LYS A 100 -35.95 33.72 11.82
#